data_AF-A0A381SE10-F1
#
_entry.id   AF-A0A381SE10-F1
#
_cell.length_a   1.000
_cell.length_b   1.000
_cell.length_c   1.000
_cell.angle_alpha   90.00
_cell.angle_beta   90.00
_cell.angle_gamma   90.00
#
_symmetry.space_group_name_H-M   'P 1'
#
loop_
_entity.id
_entity.type
_entity.pdbx_description
1 polymer ?
#
loop_
_entity_poly.entity_id
_entity_poly.type
_entity_poly.pdbx_seq_one_letter_code
_entity_poly.pdbx_strand_id
1 'polypeptide(L)'
;MQEGYENLPKSADFSSTSLNLKNLSIKFIKNLIIMGRSEHTINEYARTTSDFLRFINIYKGKIVTEDLLKKISTEDVQAYLADYKGDEPLEEKKAYLRKNFNFETKPPKHLNKENKGWISKNKKLVGELENFFEGGIRSGLEIKNKFNKHTSMETKIKKMQKIGFIKTNEIKNKSNRSVARCQSVIKTYFKFLSSTNNWRKNPIQDLATSKYSIKIDQRIFKEEEIINFLNFIDPDKNKTNAKNWNGWEHRRDLAILYLIYSSGLRVSEVLQFKIADHPFKEQQIIRGKRDKERYIVVLDIVKNKIGKYLNKLSETNKDLIIRPSDPLFVKIRSKKIKTVTSRDIQRSMRNLVQLYPNNLPSFATPHSLRHSFATHLLKSGIDIRKIQELLGHKNLSTTQSYTKLENDYLKKEFDKLHPHS
;
A
#
# COMPACT_ATOMS: atom_id res chain seq x y z
N MET A 1 -31.57 -7.24 -7.13
CA MET A 1 -30.13 -7.42 -6.81
C MET A 1 -29.56 -6.09 -6.33
N GLN A 2 -29.74 -5.74 -5.05
CA GLN A 2 -29.39 -4.40 -4.56
C GLN A 2 -29.08 -4.38 -3.05
N GLU A 3 -28.20 -5.26 -2.57
CA GLU A 3 -27.68 -5.19 -1.19
C GLU A 3 -26.19 -5.54 -1.22
N GLY A 4 -25.31 -4.56 -1.01
CA GLY A 4 -23.85 -4.80 -1.00
C GLY A 4 -22.94 -3.58 -1.09
N TYR A 5 -23.45 -2.37 -1.33
CA TYR A 5 -22.62 -1.17 -1.61
C TYR A 5 -22.85 0.01 -0.64
N GLU A 6 -23.30 -0.24 0.59
CA GLU A 6 -23.61 0.84 1.53
C GLU A 6 -22.43 1.33 2.37
N ASN A 7 -21.40 0.51 2.59
CA ASN A 7 -20.32 0.88 3.49
C ASN A 7 -19.25 1.73 2.79
N LEU A 8 -19.25 3.02 3.10
CA LEU A 8 -18.14 3.92 2.77
C LEU A 8 -16.86 3.50 3.51
N PRO A 9 -15.67 3.74 2.91
CA PRO A 9 -14.41 3.51 3.61
C PRO A 9 -14.33 4.40 4.87
N LYS A 10 -13.77 3.86 5.96
CA LYS A 10 -13.58 4.63 7.22
C LYS A 10 -12.75 5.91 7.03
N SER A 11 -11.96 6.00 5.96
CA SER A 11 -11.18 7.19 5.61
C SER A 11 -11.99 8.30 4.94
N ALA A 12 -13.27 8.08 4.62
CA ALA A 12 -14.16 9.11 4.06
C ALA A 12 -14.76 9.98 5.18
N ASP A 13 -14.01 10.99 5.63
CA ASP A 13 -14.48 12.02 6.55
C ASP A 13 -14.64 13.36 5.84
N PHE A 14 -15.89 13.79 5.66
CA PHE A 14 -16.22 15.07 5.00
C PHE A 14 -16.93 16.03 5.96
N SER A 15 -16.71 15.89 7.27
CA SER A 15 -17.30 16.74 8.31
C SER A 15 -16.93 18.23 8.18
N SER A 16 -15.82 18.55 7.51
CA SER A 16 -15.34 19.92 7.26
C SER A 16 -16.08 20.67 6.12
N THR A 17 -17.11 20.07 5.54
CA THR A 17 -17.81 20.55 4.34
C THR A 17 -19.27 20.86 4.58
N SER A 18 -19.88 21.68 3.71
CA SER A 18 -21.34 21.85 3.66
C SER A 18 -22.04 20.53 3.34
N LEU A 19 -23.31 20.38 3.74
CA LEU A 19 -24.09 19.16 3.50
C LEU A 19 -24.12 18.76 2.01
N ASN A 20 -24.26 19.73 1.09
CA ASN A 20 -24.27 19.44 -0.34
C ASN A 20 -22.93 18.86 -0.82
N LEU A 21 -21.82 19.53 -0.48
CA LEU A 21 -20.48 19.07 -0.85
C LEU A 21 -20.13 17.73 -0.21
N LYS A 22 -20.59 17.47 1.02
CA LYS A 22 -20.49 16.16 1.67
C LYS A 22 -21.16 15.07 0.83
N ASN A 23 -22.39 15.31 0.38
CA ASN A 23 -23.14 14.38 -0.45
C ASN A 23 -22.48 14.14 -1.81
N LEU A 24 -21.96 15.19 -2.46
CA LEU A 24 -21.19 15.06 -3.70
C LEU A 24 -19.89 14.25 -3.49
N SER A 25 -19.19 14.47 -2.38
CA SER A 25 -17.97 13.74 -2.04
C SER A 25 -18.25 12.26 -1.78
N ILE A 26 -19.35 11.95 -1.11
CA ILE A 26 -19.84 10.57 -0.95
C ILE A 26 -20.17 9.95 -2.31
N LYS A 27 -20.88 10.69 -3.18
CA LYS A 27 -21.21 10.25 -4.55
C LYS A 27 -19.95 9.97 -5.38
N PHE A 28 -18.91 10.79 -5.25
CA PHE A 28 -17.61 10.56 -5.88
C PHE A 28 -17.00 9.21 -5.47
N ILE A 29 -16.99 8.90 -4.17
CA ILE A 29 -16.43 7.63 -3.66
C ILE A 29 -17.29 6.44 -4.10
N LYS A 30 -18.63 6.57 -4.06
CA LYS A 30 -19.56 5.54 -4.56
C LYS A 30 -19.35 5.27 -6.05
N ASN A 31 -19.12 6.29 -6.87
CA ASN A 31 -18.81 6.10 -8.30
C ASN A 31 -17.53 5.30 -8.51
N LEU A 32 -16.49 5.48 -7.69
CA LEU A 32 -15.27 4.66 -7.79
C LEU A 32 -15.54 3.17 -7.47
N ILE A 33 -16.43 2.90 -6.52
CA ILE A 33 -16.88 1.55 -6.19
C ILE A 33 -17.63 0.93 -7.37
N ILE A 34 -18.60 1.65 -7.94
CA ILE A 34 -19.38 1.21 -9.11
C ILE A 34 -18.47 0.92 -10.31
N MET A 35 -17.43 1.73 -10.51
CA MET A 35 -16.43 1.51 -11.57
C MET A 35 -15.51 0.29 -11.34
N GLY A 36 -15.72 -0.49 -10.28
CA GLY A 36 -14.90 -1.67 -9.97
C GLY A 36 -13.46 -1.33 -9.61
N ARG A 37 -13.20 -0.16 -9.00
CA ARG A 37 -11.85 0.17 -8.50
C ARG A 37 -11.51 -0.71 -7.31
N SER A 38 -10.21 -1.00 -7.12
CA SER A 38 -9.78 -1.80 -5.98
C SER A 38 -10.02 -1.07 -4.66
N GLU A 39 -10.29 -1.82 -3.59
CA GLU A 39 -10.53 -1.29 -2.24
C GLU A 39 -9.39 -0.37 -1.78
N HIS A 40 -8.14 -0.72 -2.07
CA HIS A 40 -6.99 0.12 -1.76
C HIS A 40 -7.02 1.47 -2.50
N THR A 41 -7.47 1.47 -3.77
CA THR A 41 -7.64 2.71 -4.55
C THR A 41 -8.74 3.56 -3.95
N ILE A 42 -9.89 2.97 -3.63
CA ILE A 42 -11.04 3.66 -3.04
C ILE A 42 -10.66 4.29 -1.70
N ASN A 43 -10.02 3.53 -0.82
CA ASN A 43 -9.55 3.99 0.49
C ASN A 43 -8.59 5.18 0.39
N GLU A 44 -7.67 5.17 -0.59
CA GLU A 44 -6.81 6.33 -0.79
C GLU A 44 -7.59 7.52 -1.31
N TYR A 45 -8.42 7.34 -2.35
CA TYR A 45 -9.17 8.46 -2.93
C TYR A 45 -10.04 9.13 -1.87
N ALA A 46 -10.68 8.35 -1.00
CA ALA A 46 -11.40 8.85 0.16
C ALA A 46 -10.50 9.65 1.11
N ARG A 47 -9.36 9.07 1.52
CA ARG A 47 -8.40 9.72 2.43
C ARG A 47 -7.89 11.05 1.85
N THR A 48 -7.35 11.04 0.64
CA THR A 48 -6.77 12.23 0.00
C THR A 48 -7.82 13.33 -0.20
N THR A 49 -9.04 12.97 -0.59
CA THR A 49 -10.12 13.95 -0.77
C THR A 49 -10.54 14.56 0.58
N SER A 50 -10.71 13.73 1.60
CA SER A 50 -10.98 14.15 2.98
C SER A 50 -9.89 15.10 3.50
N ASP A 51 -8.62 14.70 3.38
CA ASP A 51 -7.47 15.48 3.85
C ASP A 51 -7.38 16.83 3.13
N PHE A 52 -7.59 16.86 1.81
CA PHE A 52 -7.63 18.10 1.04
C PHE A 52 -8.73 19.05 1.50
N LEU A 53 -9.96 18.55 1.66
CA LEU A 53 -11.09 19.37 2.09
C LEU A 53 -10.91 19.91 3.51
N ARG A 54 -10.36 19.09 4.41
CA ARG A 54 -9.97 19.51 5.77
C ARG A 54 -8.88 20.58 5.73
N PHE A 55 -7.87 20.43 4.88
CA PHE A 55 -6.85 21.46 4.69
C PHE A 55 -7.47 22.78 4.23
N ILE A 56 -8.31 22.77 3.19
CA ILE A 56 -8.94 23.99 2.66
C ILE A 56 -9.84 24.65 3.71
N ASN A 57 -10.57 23.88 4.51
CA ASN A 57 -11.35 24.40 5.63
C ASN A 57 -10.48 25.22 6.60
N ILE A 58 -9.35 24.65 7.04
CA ILE A 58 -8.42 25.30 7.96
C ILE A 58 -7.77 26.52 7.27
N TYR A 59 -7.25 26.31 6.06
CA TYR A 59 -6.49 27.30 5.30
C TYR A 59 -7.35 28.55 5.02
N LYS A 60 -8.56 28.38 4.49
CA LYS A 60 -9.49 29.48 4.24
C LYS A 60 -10.27 29.93 5.49
N GLY A 61 -10.28 29.13 6.55
CA GLY A 61 -10.95 29.47 7.83
C GLY A 61 -12.47 29.47 7.76
N LYS A 62 -13.08 28.78 6.80
CA LYS A 62 -14.54 28.70 6.59
C LYS A 62 -14.94 27.31 6.11
N ILE A 63 -16.21 26.95 6.33
CA ILE A 63 -16.79 25.68 5.84
C ILE A 63 -16.57 25.59 4.33
N VAL A 64 -16.14 24.42 3.85
CA VAL A 64 -15.88 24.22 2.43
C VAL A 64 -17.20 23.95 1.71
N THR A 65 -17.50 24.81 0.73
CA THR A 65 -18.67 24.71 -0.14
C THR A 65 -18.23 24.47 -1.59
N GLU A 66 -19.16 24.06 -2.45
CA GLU A 66 -18.90 23.93 -3.88
C GLU A 66 -18.47 25.27 -4.50
N ASP A 67 -19.11 26.37 -4.12
CA ASP A 67 -18.76 27.71 -4.59
C ASP A 67 -17.35 28.13 -4.15
N LEU A 68 -16.93 27.72 -2.95
CA LEU A 68 -15.56 27.94 -2.51
C LEU A 68 -14.57 27.16 -3.38
N LEU A 69 -14.85 25.88 -3.65
CA LEU A 69 -14.00 25.05 -4.49
C LEU A 69 -13.98 25.52 -5.94
N LYS A 70 -15.09 26.04 -6.46
CA LYS A 70 -15.18 26.60 -7.82
C LYS A 70 -14.30 27.85 -8.00
N LYS A 71 -14.02 28.57 -6.90
CA LYS A 71 -13.20 29.79 -6.86
C LYS A 71 -11.78 29.56 -6.31
N ILE A 72 -11.40 28.30 -6.06
CA ILE A 72 -10.06 27.99 -5.53
C ILE A 72 -8.99 28.31 -6.58
N SER A 73 -7.84 28.81 -6.14
CA SER A 73 -6.73 29.11 -7.05
C SER A 73 -5.74 27.95 -7.16
N THR A 74 -4.81 28.03 -8.12
CA THR A 74 -3.70 27.07 -8.24
C THR A 74 -2.78 27.11 -7.03
N GLU A 75 -2.59 28.29 -6.45
CA GLU A 75 -1.73 28.53 -5.28
C GLU A 75 -2.31 27.85 -4.04
N ASP A 76 -3.64 27.84 -3.88
CA ASP A 76 -4.31 27.13 -2.78
C ASP A 76 -4.05 25.62 -2.82
N VAL A 77 -4.03 25.04 -4.02
CA VAL A 77 -3.71 23.61 -4.20
C VAL A 77 -2.22 23.36 -4.03
N GLN A 78 -1.35 24.27 -4.48
CA GLN A 78 0.09 24.17 -4.22
C GLN A 78 0.41 24.23 -2.73
N ALA A 79 -0.26 25.12 -1.98
CA ALA A 79 -0.14 25.19 -0.52
C ALA A 79 -0.55 23.87 0.14
N TYR A 80 -1.63 23.22 -0.33
CA TYR A 80 -1.98 21.88 0.14
C TYR A 80 -0.91 20.84 -0.20
N LEU A 81 -0.37 20.86 -1.42
CA LEU A 81 0.62 19.86 -1.83
C LEU A 81 1.94 20.02 -1.07
N ALA A 82 2.34 21.25 -0.73
CA ALA A 82 3.47 21.54 0.14
C ALA A 82 3.23 20.99 1.57
N ASP A 83 2.07 21.31 2.16
CA ASP A 83 1.64 20.79 3.47
C ASP A 83 1.60 19.26 3.49
N TYR A 84 1.02 18.64 2.45
CA TYR A 84 0.97 17.19 2.27
C TYR A 84 2.37 16.58 2.14
N LYS A 85 3.32 17.28 1.52
CA LYS A 85 4.70 16.83 1.39
C LYS A 85 5.45 16.88 2.73
N GLY A 86 4.99 17.70 3.67
CA GLY A 86 5.70 18.01 4.91
C GLY A 86 6.62 19.22 4.79
N ASP A 87 6.52 19.98 3.70
CA ASP A 87 7.18 21.28 3.57
C ASP A 87 6.41 22.32 4.41
N GLU A 88 7.09 23.28 5.02
CA GLU A 88 6.41 24.34 5.77
C GLU A 88 5.55 25.18 4.83
N PRO A 89 4.22 25.29 5.07
CA PRO A 89 3.38 26.14 4.24
C PRO A 89 3.62 27.61 4.56
N LEU A 90 3.58 28.47 3.53
CA LEU A 90 3.91 29.91 3.52
C LEU A 90 3.21 30.84 4.56
N GLU A 91 2.34 30.33 5.45
CA GLU A 91 1.76 31.14 6.53
C GLU A 91 1.81 30.42 7.88
N GLU A 92 2.68 30.88 8.77
CA GLU A 92 2.84 30.39 10.15
C GLU A 92 1.56 30.51 11.00
N LYS A 93 0.69 31.50 10.70
CA LYS A 93 -0.46 31.90 11.55
C LYS A 93 -1.51 30.82 11.80
N LYS A 94 -1.55 29.72 11.02
CA LYS A 94 -2.48 28.59 11.25
C LYS A 94 -1.77 27.23 11.36
N ALA A 95 -0.45 27.21 11.49
CA ALA A 95 0.34 25.97 11.58
C ALA A 95 -0.12 25.09 12.76
N TYR A 96 -0.51 25.70 13.89
CA TYR A 96 -1.07 24.99 15.04
C TYR A 96 -2.27 24.10 14.68
N LEU A 97 -3.22 24.60 13.89
CA LEU A 97 -4.45 23.87 13.56
C LEU A 97 -4.20 22.63 12.69
N ARG A 98 -3.08 22.62 11.95
CA ARG A 98 -2.70 21.56 11.00
C ARG A 98 -1.84 20.47 11.64
N LYS A 99 -1.20 20.77 12.77
CA LYS A 99 -0.37 19.80 13.49
C LYS A 99 -1.24 18.73 14.14
N ASN A 100 -0.74 17.50 14.05
CA ASN A 100 -1.28 16.37 14.79
C ASN A 100 -0.51 16.25 16.10
N PHE A 101 -1.26 16.14 17.17
CA PHE A 101 -0.74 16.05 18.52
C PHE A 101 -1.07 14.67 19.09
N ASN A 102 -0.29 14.21 20.05
CA ASN A 102 -0.64 13.13 20.96
C ASN A 102 -0.40 13.58 22.40
N PHE A 103 -1.16 13.00 23.32
CA PHE A 103 -1.02 13.27 24.75
C PHE A 103 -0.21 12.15 25.40
N GLU A 104 0.83 12.52 26.14
CA GLU A 104 1.67 11.62 26.91
C GLU A 104 1.09 11.49 28.32
N THR A 105 0.53 10.32 28.64
CA THR A 105 -0.11 10.03 29.93
C THR A 105 0.90 9.88 31.06
N LYS A 106 2.19 9.62 30.73
CA LYS A 106 3.27 9.59 31.72
C LYS A 106 3.80 11.02 31.93
N PRO A 107 3.73 11.57 33.15
CA PRO A 107 4.31 12.88 33.41
C PRO A 107 5.82 12.86 33.14
N PRO A 108 6.40 13.96 32.61
CA PRO A 108 7.83 14.06 32.36
C PRO A 108 8.64 13.80 33.63
N LYS A 109 9.72 13.01 33.52
CA LYS A 109 10.54 12.57 34.67
C LYS A 109 11.10 13.72 35.53
N HIS A 110 11.34 14.89 34.93
CA HIS A 110 11.86 16.07 35.63
C HIS A 110 11.05 17.32 35.25
N LEU A 111 10.30 17.86 36.23
CA LEU A 111 9.56 19.11 36.11
C LEU A 111 10.13 20.15 37.08
N ASN A 112 10.50 21.33 36.57
CA ASN A 112 10.92 22.45 37.41
C ASN A 112 9.74 23.01 38.25
N LYS A 113 10.05 23.81 39.27
CA LYS A 113 9.04 24.36 40.22
C LYS A 113 7.96 25.20 39.52
N GLU A 114 8.36 25.97 38.50
CA GLU A 114 7.46 26.79 37.68
C GLU A 114 6.43 25.93 36.92
N ASN A 115 6.90 24.87 36.22
CA ASN A 115 6.03 23.98 35.45
C ASN A 115 5.11 23.16 36.37
N LYS A 116 5.59 22.73 37.54
CA LYS A 116 4.74 22.10 38.58
C LYS A 116 3.62 23.04 39.03
N GLY A 117 3.94 24.31 39.28
CA GLY A 117 2.97 25.34 39.63
C GLY A 117 1.95 25.60 38.52
N TRP A 118 2.39 25.66 37.26
CA TRP A 118 1.50 25.84 36.11
C TRP A 118 0.54 24.65 35.92
N ILE A 119 1.04 23.41 36.03
CA ILE A 119 0.22 22.19 35.93
C ILE A 119 -0.84 22.17 37.04
N SER A 120 -0.45 22.47 38.28
CA SER A 120 -1.39 22.53 39.42
C SER A 120 -2.51 23.54 39.16
N LYS A 121 -2.18 24.75 38.68
CA LYS A 121 -3.15 25.78 38.29
C LYS A 121 -4.05 25.38 37.11
N ASN A 122 -3.60 24.47 36.23
CA ASN A 122 -4.34 24.04 35.03
C ASN A 122 -4.79 22.57 35.09
N LYS A 123 -4.85 21.95 36.29
CA LYS A 123 -5.10 20.51 36.47
C LYS A 123 -6.37 20.02 35.76
N LYS A 124 -7.44 20.82 35.81
CA LYS A 124 -8.71 20.52 35.13
C LYS A 124 -8.54 20.41 33.61
N LEU A 125 -7.88 21.40 32.99
CA LEU A 125 -7.63 21.41 31.55
C LEU A 125 -6.74 20.25 31.11
N VAL A 126 -5.71 19.93 31.91
CA VAL A 126 -4.81 18.80 31.63
C VAL A 126 -5.58 17.48 31.60
N GLY A 127 -6.46 17.24 32.58
CA GLY A 127 -7.31 16.04 32.60
C GLY A 127 -8.35 16.01 31.48
N GLU A 128 -8.95 17.15 31.12
CA GLU A 128 -9.87 17.25 29.97
C GLU A 128 -9.16 16.94 28.65
N LEU A 129 -7.91 17.40 28.48
CA LEU A 129 -7.09 17.08 27.32
C LEU A 129 -6.69 15.59 27.31
N GLU A 130 -6.25 15.04 28.42
CA GLU A 130 -5.92 13.61 28.50
C GLU A 130 -7.11 12.73 28.06
N ASN A 131 -8.29 13.02 28.59
CA ASN A 131 -9.53 12.34 28.21
C ASN A 131 -9.91 12.60 26.74
N PHE A 132 -9.73 13.82 26.24
CA PHE A 132 -10.05 14.12 24.84
C PHE A 132 -9.16 13.36 23.84
N PHE A 133 -7.88 13.19 24.18
CA PHE A 133 -6.95 12.46 23.34
C PHE A 133 -7.18 10.94 23.42
N GLU A 134 -7.53 10.39 24.59
CA GLU A 134 -7.83 8.95 24.75
C GLU A 134 -6.67 8.04 24.26
N GLY A 135 -5.42 8.53 24.38
CA GLY A 135 -4.23 7.87 23.83
C GLY A 135 -4.12 7.90 22.29
N GLY A 136 -5.07 8.57 21.62
CA GLY A 136 -5.11 8.79 20.18
C GLY A 136 -4.37 10.05 19.71
N ILE A 137 -4.41 10.24 18.40
CA ILE A 137 -3.85 11.41 17.72
C ILE A 137 -5.00 12.38 17.43
N ARG A 138 -4.85 13.65 17.81
CA ARG A 138 -5.83 14.72 17.54
C ARG A 138 -5.18 15.88 16.80
N SER A 139 -5.89 16.46 15.85
CA SER A 139 -5.45 17.65 15.12
C SER A 139 -5.67 18.92 15.95
N GLY A 140 -4.87 19.96 15.70
CA GLY A 140 -5.08 21.26 16.33
C GLY A 140 -6.46 21.87 16.06
N LEU A 141 -7.07 21.56 14.92
CA LEU A 141 -8.46 21.94 14.63
C LEU A 141 -9.45 21.28 15.58
N GLU A 142 -9.33 19.98 15.82
CA GLU A 142 -10.20 19.25 16.75
C GLU A 142 -10.06 19.82 18.18
N ILE A 143 -8.83 20.13 18.60
CA ILE A 143 -8.56 20.79 19.89
C ILE A 143 -9.25 22.15 19.93
N LYS A 144 -9.07 23.00 18.91
CA LYS A 144 -9.70 24.33 18.86
C LYS A 144 -11.22 24.24 18.90
N ASN A 145 -11.82 23.29 18.18
CA ASN A 145 -13.27 23.13 18.13
C ASN A 145 -13.83 22.66 19.47
N LYS A 146 -13.18 21.68 20.12
CA LYS A 146 -13.61 21.15 21.42
C LYS A 146 -13.43 22.17 22.56
N PHE A 147 -12.34 22.93 22.53
CA PHE A 147 -11.93 23.85 23.59
C PHE A 147 -12.12 25.33 23.17
N ASN A 148 -13.10 25.62 22.34
CA ASN A 148 -13.37 26.95 21.77
C ASN A 148 -13.59 28.06 22.83
N LYS A 149 -14.02 27.69 24.05
CA LYS A 149 -14.21 28.60 25.19
C LYS A 149 -12.90 29.00 25.89
N HIS A 150 -11.78 28.35 25.59
CA HIS A 150 -10.49 28.69 26.19
C HIS A 150 -9.75 29.75 25.37
N THR A 151 -9.74 30.98 25.88
CA THR A 151 -8.86 32.04 25.38
C THR A 151 -7.40 31.55 25.44
N SER A 152 -6.66 31.75 24.35
CA SER A 152 -5.24 31.37 24.22
C SER A 152 -4.93 29.87 24.32
N MET A 153 -5.84 29.00 23.85
CA MET A 153 -5.63 27.54 23.83
C MET A 153 -4.35 27.14 23.09
N GLU A 154 -4.01 27.81 21.99
CA GLU A 154 -2.75 27.58 21.26
C GLU A 154 -1.51 27.78 22.16
N THR A 155 -1.48 28.86 22.95
CA THR A 155 -0.39 29.16 23.87
C THR A 155 -0.29 28.10 24.97
N LYS A 156 -1.43 27.61 25.46
CA LYS A 156 -1.46 26.52 26.46
C LYS A 156 -0.95 25.21 25.89
N ILE A 157 -1.32 24.85 24.66
CA ILE A 157 -0.76 23.68 23.98
C ILE A 157 0.74 23.85 23.77
N LYS A 158 1.21 25.01 23.29
CA LYS A 158 2.64 25.31 23.16
C LYS A 158 3.39 25.15 24.48
N LYS A 159 2.83 25.61 25.61
CA LYS A 159 3.40 25.40 26.95
C LYS A 159 3.40 23.91 27.32
N MET A 160 2.31 23.17 27.09
CA MET A 160 2.25 21.72 27.35
C MET A 160 3.22 20.91 26.47
N GLN A 161 3.51 21.37 25.26
CA GLN A 161 4.55 20.81 24.41
C GLN A 161 5.94 21.01 25.01
N LYS A 162 6.26 22.22 25.47
CA LYS A 162 7.51 22.51 26.17
C LYS A 162 7.65 21.69 27.46
N ILE A 163 6.54 21.44 28.15
CA ILE A 163 6.52 20.64 29.37
C ILE A 163 6.67 19.14 29.05
N GLY A 164 6.18 18.67 27.89
CA GLY A 164 6.31 17.28 27.44
C GLY A 164 5.04 16.44 27.58
N PHE A 165 3.89 17.04 27.93
CA PHE A 165 2.59 16.35 27.96
C PHE A 165 1.97 16.20 26.57
N ILE A 166 2.35 17.04 25.62
CA ILE A 166 1.85 16.98 24.25
C ILE A 166 3.04 16.92 23.31
N LYS A 167 3.09 15.94 22.40
CA LYS A 167 4.09 15.95 21.33
C LYS A 167 3.44 16.24 20.00
N THR A 168 4.20 16.86 19.11
CA THR A 168 3.82 16.93 17.69
C THR A 168 4.20 15.60 17.08
N ASN A 169 3.27 14.95 16.38
CA ASN A 169 3.67 13.86 15.50
C ASN A 169 4.42 14.44 14.30
N GLU A 170 5.68 14.07 14.14
CA GLU A 170 6.46 14.45 12.95
C GLU A 170 5.74 13.97 11.70
N ILE A 171 5.40 14.91 10.81
CA ILE A 171 4.87 14.58 9.50
C ILE A 171 6.04 13.98 8.71
N LYS A 172 6.03 12.66 8.49
CA LYS A 172 7.02 12.04 7.61
C LYS A 172 6.95 12.68 6.23
N ASN A 173 8.05 13.30 5.81
CA ASN A 173 8.15 13.90 4.48
C ASN A 173 7.77 12.90 3.40
N LYS A 174 6.84 13.29 2.52
CA LYS A 174 6.35 12.43 1.45
C LYS A 174 7.26 12.53 0.23
N SER A 175 7.40 11.42 -0.49
CA SER A 175 8.15 11.41 -1.76
C SER A 175 7.43 12.22 -2.85
N ASN A 176 8.17 12.75 -3.82
CA ASN A 176 7.59 13.43 -4.99
C ASN A 176 6.56 12.56 -5.74
N ARG A 177 6.75 11.23 -5.77
CA ARG A 177 5.77 10.28 -6.35
C ARG A 177 4.47 10.25 -5.55
N SER A 178 4.55 10.32 -4.23
CA SER A 178 3.37 10.40 -3.35
C SER A 178 2.61 11.71 -3.59
N VAL A 179 3.33 12.84 -3.73
CA VAL A 179 2.74 14.15 -4.04
C VAL A 179 2.07 14.14 -5.42
N ALA A 180 2.73 13.61 -6.45
CA ALA A 180 2.15 13.49 -7.79
C ALA A 180 0.87 12.62 -7.79
N ARG A 181 0.84 11.55 -6.98
CA ARG A 181 -0.36 10.72 -6.80
C ARG A 181 -1.48 11.47 -6.10
N CYS A 182 -1.16 12.20 -5.03
CA CYS A 182 -2.09 13.07 -4.33
C CYS A 182 -2.72 14.07 -5.30
N GLN A 183 -1.89 14.78 -6.06
CA GLN A 183 -2.33 15.71 -7.10
C GLN A 183 -3.24 15.04 -8.15
N SER A 184 -2.94 13.81 -8.59
CA SER A 184 -3.79 13.07 -9.53
C SER A 184 -5.18 12.77 -8.95
N VAL A 185 -5.28 12.48 -7.65
CA VAL A 185 -6.58 12.29 -6.98
C VAL A 185 -7.36 13.60 -6.96
N ILE A 186 -6.73 14.70 -6.55
CA ILE A 186 -7.36 16.03 -6.52
C ILE A 186 -7.88 16.41 -7.91
N LYS A 187 -7.06 16.27 -8.97
CA LYS A 187 -7.48 16.53 -10.36
C LYS A 187 -8.69 15.69 -10.77
N THR A 188 -8.72 14.41 -10.38
CA THR A 188 -9.85 13.51 -10.67
C THR A 188 -11.12 13.95 -9.93
N TYR A 189 -10.99 14.38 -8.67
CA TYR A 189 -12.10 14.87 -7.87
C TYR A 189 -12.68 16.18 -8.42
N PHE A 190 -11.84 17.16 -8.78
CA PHE A 190 -12.29 18.40 -9.41
C PHE A 190 -12.91 18.19 -10.78
N LYS A 191 -12.41 17.22 -11.57
CA LYS A 191 -13.05 16.81 -12.82
C LYS A 191 -14.46 16.29 -12.55
N PHE A 192 -14.64 15.43 -11.54
CA PHE A 192 -15.95 14.94 -11.12
C PHE A 192 -16.88 16.08 -10.69
N LEU A 193 -16.43 16.99 -9.81
CA LEU A 193 -17.24 18.14 -9.37
C LEU A 193 -17.63 19.06 -10.53
N SER A 194 -16.67 19.37 -11.41
CA SER A 194 -16.92 20.23 -12.57
C SER A 194 -17.97 19.62 -13.50
N SER A 195 -17.88 18.31 -13.76
CA SER A 195 -18.86 17.60 -14.59
C SER A 195 -20.22 17.43 -13.94
N THR A 196 -20.27 17.23 -12.61
CA THR A 196 -21.53 16.97 -11.90
C THR A 196 -22.32 18.26 -11.65
N ASN A 197 -21.62 19.40 -11.49
CA ASN A 197 -22.21 20.70 -11.20
C ASN A 197 -22.21 21.65 -12.41
N ASN A 198 -21.92 21.15 -13.62
CA ASN A 198 -21.85 21.95 -14.86
C ASN A 198 -21.01 23.23 -14.74
N TRP A 199 -19.82 23.12 -14.14
CA TRP A 199 -18.91 24.27 -14.06
C TRP A 199 -18.35 24.62 -15.43
N ARG A 200 -18.39 25.91 -15.80
CA ARG A 200 -17.85 26.41 -17.09
C ARG A 200 -16.36 26.08 -17.29
N LYS A 201 -15.56 26.12 -16.22
CA LYS A 201 -14.13 25.79 -16.22
C LYS A 201 -13.76 25.04 -14.94
N ASN A 202 -12.88 24.04 -15.05
CA ASN A 202 -12.27 23.41 -13.88
C ASN A 202 -11.18 24.34 -13.32
N PRO A 203 -11.30 24.79 -12.04
CA PRO A 203 -10.42 25.82 -11.48
C PRO A 203 -8.93 25.39 -11.39
N ILE A 204 -8.67 24.08 -11.40
CA ILE A 204 -7.30 23.54 -11.26
C ILE A 204 -6.84 22.83 -12.53
N GLN A 205 -7.50 23.09 -13.66
CA GLN A 205 -7.18 22.50 -14.97
C GLN A 205 -5.72 22.76 -15.36
N ASP A 206 -5.25 23.98 -15.11
CA ASP A 206 -3.93 24.48 -15.52
C ASP A 206 -2.83 24.14 -14.48
N LEU A 207 -3.18 23.45 -13.39
CA LEU A 207 -2.22 23.07 -12.36
C LEU A 207 -1.14 22.15 -12.94
N ALA A 208 0.10 22.64 -13.01
CA ALA A 208 1.24 21.89 -13.51
C ALA A 208 1.41 20.56 -12.76
N THR A 209 1.48 19.44 -13.49
CA THR A 209 1.69 18.13 -12.86
C THR A 209 3.09 18.05 -12.28
N SER A 210 3.21 17.65 -11.01
CA SER A 210 4.50 17.42 -10.37
C SER A 210 5.32 16.43 -11.21
N LYS A 211 6.37 16.95 -11.87
CA LYS A 211 7.32 16.15 -12.63
C LYS A 211 8.17 15.38 -11.63
N TYR A 212 7.86 14.11 -11.40
CA TYR A 212 8.80 13.22 -10.74
C TYR A 212 9.69 12.62 -11.82
N SER A 213 11.00 12.56 -11.57
CA SER A 213 11.89 11.80 -12.45
C SER A 213 11.40 10.36 -12.46
N ILE A 214 11.11 9.85 -13.66
CA ILE A 214 10.99 8.41 -13.87
C ILE A 214 12.41 7.90 -13.60
N LYS A 215 12.71 7.53 -12.35
CA LYS A 215 13.85 6.65 -12.12
C LYS A 215 13.55 5.41 -12.95
N ILE A 216 14.30 5.22 -14.04
CA ILE A 216 14.40 3.93 -14.71
C ILE A 216 14.74 2.96 -13.57
N ASP A 217 13.89 1.98 -13.35
CA ASP A 217 13.90 1.21 -12.11
C ASP A 217 15.20 0.39 -12.08
N GLN A 218 16.22 0.89 -11.37
CA GLN A 218 17.47 0.16 -11.12
C GLN A 218 17.25 -1.03 -10.16
N ARG A 219 15.99 -1.43 -9.91
CA ARG A 219 15.59 -2.50 -9.00
C ARG A 219 15.55 -3.86 -9.70
N ILE A 220 16.59 -4.13 -10.46
CA ILE A 220 16.77 -5.36 -11.21
C ILE A 220 17.94 -6.08 -10.56
N PHE A 221 17.71 -7.31 -10.11
CA PHE A 221 18.81 -8.14 -9.61
C PHE A 221 19.63 -8.66 -10.78
N LYS A 222 20.90 -9.01 -10.54
CA LYS A 222 21.57 -9.93 -11.47
C LYS A 222 20.93 -11.31 -11.35
N GLU A 223 20.89 -12.03 -12.45
CA GLU A 223 20.30 -13.38 -12.50
C GLU A 223 20.97 -14.34 -11.51
N GLU A 224 22.30 -14.34 -11.48
CA GLU A 224 23.12 -15.10 -10.53
C GLU A 224 22.78 -14.79 -9.07
N GLU A 225 22.51 -13.52 -8.73
CA GLU A 225 22.14 -13.12 -7.36
C GLU A 225 20.79 -13.71 -6.94
N ILE A 226 19.80 -13.74 -7.84
CA ILE A 226 18.50 -14.36 -7.56
C ILE A 226 18.67 -15.86 -7.37
N ILE A 227 19.41 -16.52 -8.27
CA ILE A 227 19.60 -17.97 -8.23
C ILE A 227 20.34 -18.37 -6.97
N ASN A 228 21.45 -17.70 -6.66
CA ASN A 228 22.22 -17.95 -5.45
C ASN A 228 21.38 -17.70 -4.19
N PHE A 229 20.52 -16.69 -4.19
CA PHE A 229 19.59 -16.45 -3.09
C PHE A 229 18.54 -17.55 -2.97
N LEU A 230 17.87 -17.94 -4.06
CA LEU A 230 16.84 -18.98 -4.07
C LEU A 230 17.42 -20.33 -3.66
N ASN A 231 18.59 -20.70 -4.18
CA ASN A 231 19.32 -21.90 -3.77
C ASN A 231 19.75 -21.82 -2.30
N PHE A 232 20.21 -20.65 -1.84
CA PHE A 232 20.57 -20.47 -0.44
C PHE A 232 19.40 -20.74 0.48
N ILE A 233 18.18 -20.27 0.18
CA ILE A 233 17.00 -20.47 1.02
C ILE A 233 16.27 -21.80 0.78
N ASP A 234 16.71 -22.61 -0.18
CA ASP A 234 16.02 -23.85 -0.55
C ASP A 234 16.53 -25.03 0.29
N PRO A 235 15.70 -25.61 1.19
CA PRO A 235 16.13 -26.71 2.04
C PRO A 235 16.49 -27.99 1.28
N ASP A 236 16.06 -28.11 0.02
CA ASP A 236 16.38 -29.28 -0.80
C ASP A 236 17.73 -29.12 -1.54
N LYS A 237 18.26 -27.88 -1.64
CA LYS A 237 19.55 -27.58 -2.29
C LYS A 237 20.64 -27.24 -1.28
N ASN A 238 20.30 -26.59 -0.17
CA ASN A 238 21.24 -26.21 0.88
C ASN A 238 20.98 -26.96 2.20
N LYS A 239 21.66 -28.10 2.37
CA LYS A 239 21.53 -28.98 3.56
C LYS A 239 22.33 -28.50 4.78
N THR A 240 23.25 -27.55 4.61
CA THR A 240 24.24 -27.15 5.63
C THR A 240 23.78 -26.02 6.56
N ASN A 241 22.58 -25.48 6.38
CA ASN A 241 22.14 -24.31 7.14
C ASN A 241 21.56 -24.67 8.53
N ALA A 242 22.05 -23.96 9.55
CA ALA A 242 21.70 -24.11 10.97
C ALA A 242 20.24 -23.72 11.34
N LYS A 243 19.41 -23.33 10.36
CA LYS A 243 17.99 -23.00 10.58
C LYS A 243 17.10 -24.13 10.09
N ASN A 244 16.10 -24.49 10.89
CA ASN A 244 15.09 -25.49 10.52
C ASN A 244 14.12 -24.93 9.45
N TRP A 245 14.57 -24.86 8.20
CA TRP A 245 13.78 -24.44 7.05
C TRP A 245 12.86 -25.53 6.48
N ASN A 246 12.75 -26.65 7.19
CA ASN A 246 11.88 -27.76 6.80
C ASN A 246 10.41 -27.54 7.21
N GLY A 247 10.09 -26.41 7.85
CA GLY A 247 8.70 -26.03 8.16
C GLY A 247 7.88 -25.78 6.89
N TRP A 248 6.59 -26.10 6.97
CA TRP A 248 5.67 -25.91 5.83
C TRP A 248 5.52 -24.43 5.46
N GLU A 249 5.62 -23.49 6.41
CA GLU A 249 5.55 -22.05 6.12
C GLU A 249 6.73 -21.58 5.26
N HIS A 250 7.92 -22.12 5.51
CA HIS A 250 9.10 -21.80 4.71
C HIS A 250 8.97 -22.37 3.30
N ARG A 251 8.55 -23.64 3.18
CA ARG A 251 8.28 -24.26 1.87
C ARG A 251 7.19 -23.53 1.08
N ARG A 252 6.14 -23.03 1.77
CA ARG A 252 5.10 -22.17 1.18
C ARG A 252 5.72 -20.90 0.58
N ASP A 253 6.49 -20.17 1.38
CA ASP A 253 7.05 -18.89 0.97
C ASP A 253 8.09 -19.08 -0.16
N LEU A 254 8.89 -20.15 -0.09
CA LEU A 254 9.81 -20.56 -1.14
C LEU A 254 9.07 -20.82 -2.47
N ALA A 255 8.01 -21.64 -2.45
CA ALA A 255 7.22 -21.95 -3.64
C ALA A 255 6.59 -20.68 -4.26
N ILE A 256 6.15 -19.73 -3.42
CA ILE A 256 5.65 -18.43 -3.88
C ILE A 256 6.75 -17.63 -4.57
N LEU A 257 7.95 -17.54 -3.99
CA LEU A 257 9.07 -16.79 -4.58
C LEU A 257 9.51 -17.39 -5.92
N TYR A 258 9.61 -18.72 -6.00
CA TYR A 258 9.88 -19.45 -7.24
C TYR A 258 8.83 -19.13 -8.30
N LEU A 259 7.53 -19.24 -7.96
CA LEU A 259 6.46 -18.96 -8.91
C LEU A 259 6.48 -17.52 -9.41
N ILE A 260 6.71 -16.53 -8.52
CA ILE A 260 6.81 -15.12 -8.92
C ILE A 260 7.96 -14.91 -9.90
N TYR A 261 9.14 -15.46 -9.63
CA TYR A 261 10.30 -15.28 -10.50
C TYR A 261 10.16 -16.05 -11.81
N SER A 262 9.58 -17.25 -11.81
CA SER A 262 9.48 -18.07 -13.03
C SER A 262 8.34 -17.67 -13.97
N SER A 263 7.30 -17.01 -13.46
CA SER A 263 6.08 -16.72 -14.24
C SER A 263 5.69 -15.24 -14.25
N GLY A 264 6.48 -14.37 -13.62
CA GLY A 264 6.26 -12.92 -13.62
C GLY A 264 4.96 -12.49 -12.94
N LEU A 265 4.34 -13.33 -12.11
CA LEU A 265 3.08 -13.01 -11.44
C LEU A 265 3.24 -11.91 -10.38
N ARG A 266 2.20 -11.12 -10.18
CA ARG A 266 2.09 -10.30 -8.96
C ARG A 266 1.84 -11.22 -7.78
N VAL A 267 2.34 -10.84 -6.60
CA VAL A 267 2.00 -11.54 -5.33
C VAL A 267 0.47 -11.70 -5.18
N SER A 268 -0.30 -10.68 -5.52
CA SER A 268 -1.76 -10.76 -5.45
C SER A 268 -2.39 -11.76 -6.43
N GLU A 269 -1.76 -12.02 -7.57
CA GLU A 269 -2.20 -13.03 -8.54
C GLU A 269 -1.81 -14.44 -8.05
N VAL A 270 -0.60 -14.60 -7.51
CA VAL A 270 -0.16 -15.87 -6.89
C VAL A 270 -1.08 -16.30 -5.74
N LEU A 271 -1.49 -15.35 -4.90
CA LEU A 271 -2.34 -15.63 -3.73
C LEU A 271 -3.82 -15.88 -4.09
N GLN A 272 -4.20 -15.83 -5.37
CA GLN A 272 -5.56 -16.16 -5.82
C GLN A 272 -5.74 -17.64 -6.16
N PHE A 273 -4.65 -18.39 -6.36
CA PHE A 273 -4.73 -19.82 -6.62
C PHE A 273 -5.37 -20.57 -5.45
N LYS A 274 -6.13 -21.60 -5.78
CA LYS A 274 -6.82 -22.50 -4.86
C LYS A 274 -6.16 -23.87 -4.85
N ILE A 275 -6.45 -24.65 -3.82
CA ILE A 275 -5.99 -26.04 -3.73
C ILE A 275 -6.43 -26.84 -4.96
N ALA A 276 -7.64 -26.59 -5.47
CA ALA A 276 -8.16 -27.23 -6.69
C ALA A 276 -7.36 -26.93 -7.97
N ASP A 277 -6.53 -25.88 -7.98
CA ASP A 277 -5.67 -25.57 -9.14
C ASP A 277 -4.40 -26.42 -9.17
N HIS A 278 -4.08 -27.15 -8.09
CA HIS A 278 -2.97 -28.09 -8.02
C HIS A 278 -3.44 -29.53 -8.32
N PRO A 279 -2.71 -30.29 -9.16
CA PRO A 279 -1.47 -29.93 -9.85
C PRO A 279 -1.72 -28.95 -10.99
N PHE A 280 -0.82 -27.96 -11.13
CA PHE A 280 -0.88 -27.02 -12.23
C PHE A 280 -0.63 -27.72 -13.57
N LYS A 281 -1.40 -27.34 -14.58
CA LYS A 281 -1.13 -27.71 -15.98
C LYS A 281 0.14 -27.02 -16.46
N GLU A 282 0.72 -27.47 -17.58
CA GLU A 282 1.86 -26.78 -18.20
C GLU A 282 1.55 -25.31 -18.52
N GLN A 283 0.34 -25.06 -19.02
CA GLN A 283 -0.22 -23.72 -19.20
C GLN A 283 -1.41 -23.54 -18.26
N GLN A 284 -1.31 -22.55 -17.36
CA GLN A 284 -2.36 -22.21 -16.41
C GLN A 284 -3.04 -20.90 -16.81
N ILE A 285 -4.37 -20.87 -16.80
CA ILE A 285 -5.13 -19.62 -16.99
C ILE A 285 -5.16 -18.87 -15.68
N ILE A 286 -4.88 -17.57 -15.73
CA ILE A 286 -5.02 -16.68 -14.58
C ILE A 286 -5.83 -15.44 -14.94
N ARG A 287 -6.54 -14.92 -13.94
CA ARG A 287 -7.32 -13.68 -14.05
C ARG A 287 -6.53 -12.50 -13.51
N GLY A 288 -6.16 -11.60 -14.39
CA GLY A 288 -5.48 -10.35 -14.08
C GLY A 288 -6.43 -9.21 -13.71
N LYS A 289 -5.88 -8.00 -13.71
CA LYS A 289 -6.64 -6.77 -13.42
C LYS A 289 -7.78 -6.58 -14.45
N ARG A 290 -8.98 -6.25 -13.96
CA ARG A 290 -10.23 -6.10 -14.74
C ARG A 290 -10.73 -7.40 -15.36
N ASP A 291 -10.53 -8.52 -14.66
CA ASP A 291 -10.99 -9.86 -15.07
C ASP A 291 -10.47 -10.31 -16.45
N LYS A 292 -9.30 -9.80 -16.85
CA LYS A 292 -8.65 -10.20 -18.10
C LYS A 292 -7.89 -11.50 -17.87
N GLU A 293 -8.24 -12.53 -18.60
CA GLU A 293 -7.55 -13.81 -18.58
C GLU A 293 -6.25 -13.75 -19.38
N ARG A 294 -5.23 -14.47 -18.90
CA ARG A 294 -3.99 -14.75 -19.64
C ARG A 294 -3.44 -16.12 -19.26
N TYR A 295 -2.66 -16.72 -20.15
CA TYR A 295 -1.94 -17.95 -19.88
C TYR A 295 -0.58 -17.64 -19.25
N ILE A 296 -0.16 -18.51 -18.34
CA ILE A 296 1.21 -18.56 -17.81
C ILE A 296 1.76 -19.96 -17.98
N VAL A 297 3.08 -20.06 -18.16
CA VAL A 297 3.79 -21.33 -18.09
C VAL A 297 4.19 -21.60 -16.64
N VAL A 298 3.91 -22.79 -16.14
CA VAL A 298 4.34 -23.23 -14.81
C VAL A 298 5.37 -24.34 -14.97
N LEU A 299 6.60 -24.05 -14.56
CA LEU A 299 7.73 -24.96 -14.67
C LEU A 299 7.63 -26.13 -13.68
N ASP A 300 8.19 -27.28 -14.04
CA ASP A 300 8.09 -28.52 -13.25
C ASP A 300 8.76 -28.40 -11.87
N ILE A 301 9.88 -27.68 -11.77
CA ILE A 301 10.49 -27.32 -10.49
C ILE A 301 9.53 -26.56 -9.57
N VAL A 302 8.72 -25.65 -10.10
CA VAL A 302 7.73 -24.89 -9.31
C VAL A 302 6.61 -25.82 -8.86
N LYS A 303 6.12 -26.70 -9.74
CA LYS A 303 5.13 -27.74 -9.39
C LYS A 303 5.67 -28.63 -8.26
N ASN A 304 6.94 -29.03 -8.34
CA ASN A 304 7.63 -29.82 -7.33
C ASN A 304 7.72 -29.08 -5.98
N LYS A 305 8.12 -27.80 -5.98
CA LYS A 305 8.17 -26.99 -4.75
C LYS A 305 6.80 -26.82 -4.10
N ILE A 306 5.74 -26.64 -4.90
CA ILE A 306 4.36 -26.59 -4.40
C ILE A 306 3.95 -27.95 -3.81
N GLY A 307 4.24 -29.05 -4.49
CA GLY A 307 3.97 -30.41 -3.98
C GLY A 307 4.65 -30.67 -2.64
N LYS A 308 5.94 -30.33 -2.50
CA LYS A 308 6.68 -30.45 -1.24
C LYS A 308 6.10 -29.58 -0.13
N TYR A 309 5.63 -28.39 -0.46
CA TYR A 309 4.91 -27.55 0.48
C TYR A 309 3.61 -28.23 0.96
N LEU A 310 2.77 -28.69 0.05
CA LEU A 310 1.49 -29.32 0.39
C LEU A 310 1.68 -30.61 1.20
N ASN A 311 2.65 -31.45 0.84
CA ASN A 311 2.99 -32.64 1.61
C ASN A 311 3.39 -32.27 3.04
N LYS A 312 4.27 -31.26 3.20
CA LYS A 312 4.71 -30.85 4.53
C LYS A 312 3.60 -30.22 5.37
N LEU A 313 2.72 -29.47 4.72
CA LEU A 313 1.52 -28.88 5.35
C LEU A 313 0.64 -29.98 5.94
N SER A 314 0.32 -31.00 5.15
CA SER A 314 -0.51 -32.15 5.56
C SER A 314 0.15 -33.00 6.64
N GLU A 315 1.46 -33.29 6.51
CA GLU A 315 2.23 -34.03 7.52
C GLU A 315 2.19 -33.37 8.91
N THR A 316 2.34 -32.04 8.94
CA THR A 316 2.47 -31.26 10.18
C THR A 316 1.10 -30.92 10.79
N ASN A 317 0.03 -30.90 9.99
CA ASN A 317 -1.31 -30.45 10.39
C ASN A 317 -2.37 -31.51 10.07
N LYS A 318 -2.21 -32.74 10.57
CA LYS A 318 -3.08 -33.89 10.26
C LYS A 318 -4.57 -33.64 10.53
N ASP A 319 -4.89 -32.85 11.56
CA ASP A 319 -6.27 -32.54 11.94
C ASP A 319 -6.91 -31.41 11.11
N LEU A 320 -6.15 -30.80 10.19
CA LEU A 320 -6.64 -29.68 9.40
C LEU A 320 -7.39 -30.16 8.16
N ILE A 321 -8.67 -29.84 8.10
CA ILE A 321 -9.48 -30.07 6.89
C ILE A 321 -9.14 -28.99 5.87
N ILE A 322 -8.53 -29.40 4.76
CA ILE A 322 -8.23 -28.54 3.60
C ILE A 322 -9.23 -28.89 2.48
N ARG A 323 -9.98 -27.89 2.02
CA ARG A 323 -10.98 -28.05 0.96
C ARG A 323 -10.39 -27.63 -0.39
N PRO A 324 -10.88 -28.18 -1.52
CA PRO A 324 -10.45 -27.75 -2.86
C PRO A 324 -10.65 -26.25 -3.10
N SER A 325 -11.66 -25.65 -2.49
CA SER A 325 -11.97 -24.22 -2.59
C SER A 325 -11.04 -23.30 -1.79
N ASP A 326 -10.24 -23.86 -0.87
CA ASP A 326 -9.35 -23.07 -0.01
C ASP A 326 -8.18 -22.48 -0.81
N PRO A 327 -7.57 -21.38 -0.34
CA PRO A 327 -6.38 -20.83 -0.97
C PRO A 327 -5.26 -21.86 -1.04
N LEU A 328 -4.54 -21.94 -2.16
CA LEU A 328 -3.40 -22.83 -2.33
C LEU A 328 -2.32 -22.54 -1.28
N PHE A 329 -2.03 -21.25 -1.07
CA PHE A 329 -1.07 -20.79 -0.08
C PHE A 329 -1.78 -20.31 1.18
N VAL A 330 -1.75 -21.13 2.22
CA VAL A 330 -2.48 -20.87 3.47
C VAL A 330 -1.62 -20.28 4.58
N LYS A 331 -2.28 -19.63 5.53
CA LYS A 331 -1.74 -19.30 6.85
C LYS A 331 -2.62 -19.99 7.89
N ILE A 332 -2.03 -20.66 8.87
CA ILE A 332 -2.81 -21.29 9.95
C ILE A 332 -2.76 -20.38 11.18
N ARG A 333 -3.92 -20.13 11.80
CA ARG A 333 -4.01 -19.46 13.09
C ARG A 333 -5.10 -20.11 13.92
N SER A 334 -4.77 -20.54 15.14
CA SER A 334 -5.71 -21.21 16.05
C SER A 334 -6.41 -22.41 15.38
N LYS A 335 -5.63 -23.28 14.72
CA LYS A 335 -6.10 -24.45 13.95
C LYS A 335 -7.09 -24.15 12.82
N LYS A 336 -7.19 -22.90 12.35
CA LYS A 336 -8.05 -22.50 11.21
C LYS A 336 -7.23 -21.94 10.07
N ILE A 337 -7.67 -22.24 8.84
CA ILE A 337 -7.12 -21.66 7.61
C ILE A 337 -7.47 -20.16 7.56
N LYS A 338 -6.46 -19.36 7.26
CA LYS A 338 -6.51 -17.92 7.01
C LYS A 338 -5.80 -17.61 5.71
N THR A 339 -6.17 -16.51 5.09
CA THR A 339 -5.54 -16.03 3.87
C THR A 339 -4.16 -15.45 4.17
N VAL A 340 -3.19 -15.82 3.34
CA VAL A 340 -1.90 -15.14 3.29
C VAL A 340 -2.09 -13.79 2.62
N THR A 341 -1.47 -12.73 3.16
CA THR A 341 -1.52 -11.40 2.56
C THR A 341 -0.24 -11.07 1.82
N SER A 342 -0.27 -10.15 0.84
CA SER A 342 0.95 -9.68 0.18
C SER A 342 1.97 -9.08 1.17
N ARG A 343 1.50 -8.52 2.29
CA ARG A 343 2.36 -8.01 3.37
C ARG A 343 3.08 -9.13 4.12
N ASP A 344 2.45 -10.29 4.29
CA ASP A 344 3.09 -11.46 4.90
C ASP A 344 4.27 -11.93 4.03
N ILE A 345 4.07 -12.04 2.71
CA ILE A 345 5.13 -12.45 1.76
C ILE A 345 6.25 -11.41 1.67
N GLN A 346 5.91 -10.11 1.63
CA GLN A 346 6.92 -9.03 1.67
C GLN A 346 7.77 -9.08 2.94
N ARG A 347 7.15 -9.36 4.10
CA ARG A 347 7.86 -9.51 5.37
C ARG A 347 8.74 -10.76 5.36
N SER A 348 8.22 -11.89 4.87
CA SER A 348 8.98 -13.14 4.77
C SER A 348 10.22 -12.97 3.90
N MET A 349 10.06 -12.43 2.69
CA MET A 349 11.19 -12.15 1.80
C MET A 349 12.21 -11.21 2.44
N ARG A 350 11.77 -10.14 3.12
CA ARG A 350 12.69 -9.23 3.82
C ARG A 350 13.52 -9.95 4.88
N ASN A 351 12.89 -10.82 5.66
CA ASN A 351 13.59 -11.60 6.68
C ASN A 351 14.59 -12.57 6.05
N LEU A 352 14.22 -13.24 4.94
CA LEU A 352 15.11 -14.13 4.21
C LEU A 352 16.31 -13.39 3.61
N VAL A 353 16.08 -12.21 3.03
CA VAL A 353 17.13 -11.33 2.50
C VAL A 353 18.14 -10.94 3.58
N GLN A 354 17.68 -10.62 4.79
CA GLN A 354 18.56 -10.27 5.92
C GLN A 354 19.44 -11.44 6.39
N LEU A 355 19.06 -12.68 6.09
CA LEU A 355 19.81 -13.88 6.44
C LEU A 355 20.80 -14.29 5.35
N TYR A 356 20.72 -13.68 4.16
CA TYR A 356 21.55 -14.04 3.04
C TYR A 356 22.95 -13.40 3.17
N PRO A 357 24.03 -14.19 3.23
CA PRO A 357 25.37 -13.68 3.56
C PRO A 357 25.96 -12.76 2.50
N ASN A 358 25.61 -12.95 1.22
CA ASN A 358 26.19 -12.18 0.12
C ASN A 358 25.47 -10.84 -0.13
N ASN A 359 24.62 -10.39 0.80
CA ASN A 359 23.85 -9.14 0.75
C ASN A 359 23.10 -8.91 -0.56
N LEU A 360 21.78 -9.13 -0.57
CA LEU A 360 20.96 -8.66 -1.69
C LEU A 360 20.75 -7.14 -1.62
N PRO A 361 20.48 -6.48 -2.77
CA PRO A 361 20.14 -5.07 -2.80
C PRO A 361 18.99 -4.71 -1.86
N SER A 362 19.05 -3.52 -1.26
CA SER A 362 18.06 -3.04 -0.27
C SER A 362 16.62 -2.95 -0.80
N PHE A 363 16.44 -2.97 -2.12
CA PHE A 363 15.15 -2.98 -2.80
C PHE A 363 14.58 -4.39 -3.02
N ALA A 364 15.23 -5.43 -2.50
CA ALA A 364 14.82 -6.81 -2.66
C ALA A 364 13.40 -7.06 -2.14
N THR A 365 12.47 -7.22 -3.08
CA THR A 365 11.05 -7.41 -2.80
C THR A 365 10.44 -8.37 -3.82
N PRO A 366 9.27 -8.95 -3.54
CA PRO A 366 8.61 -9.81 -4.52
C PRO A 366 8.33 -9.09 -5.85
N HIS A 367 8.18 -7.76 -5.81
CA HIS A 367 8.00 -6.97 -7.02
C HIS A 367 9.30 -6.83 -7.83
N SER A 368 10.46 -6.74 -7.19
CA SER A 368 11.74 -6.71 -7.91
C SER A 368 12.08 -8.06 -8.52
N LEU A 369 11.64 -9.18 -7.94
CA LEU A 369 11.71 -10.51 -8.59
C LEU A 369 10.91 -10.55 -9.90
N ARG A 370 9.64 -10.11 -9.87
CA ARG A 370 8.82 -9.99 -11.09
C ARG A 370 9.47 -9.07 -12.13
N HIS A 371 10.05 -7.95 -11.70
CA HIS A 371 10.69 -7.02 -12.62
C HIS A 371 11.96 -7.61 -13.24
N SER A 372 12.71 -8.40 -12.46
CA SER A 372 13.90 -9.10 -12.94
C SER A 372 13.52 -10.19 -13.93
N PHE A 373 12.46 -10.96 -13.70
CA PHE A 373 11.91 -11.89 -14.71
C PHE A 373 11.66 -11.19 -16.06
N ALA A 374 10.92 -10.08 -16.05
CA ALA A 374 10.62 -9.32 -17.26
C ALA A 374 11.89 -8.86 -17.99
N THR A 375 12.89 -8.41 -17.23
CA THR A 375 14.14 -7.90 -17.78
C THR A 375 15.02 -9.02 -18.30
N HIS A 376 15.10 -10.15 -17.61
CA HIS A 376 15.90 -11.29 -18.02
C HIS A 376 15.35 -11.88 -19.32
N LEU A 377 14.03 -12.04 -19.45
CA LEU A 377 13.42 -12.42 -20.72
C LEU A 377 13.75 -11.47 -21.87
N LEU A 378 13.79 -10.15 -21.61
CA LEU A 378 14.16 -9.17 -22.61
C LEU A 378 15.64 -9.30 -23.02
N LYS A 379 16.55 -9.49 -22.05
CA LYS A 379 17.98 -9.70 -22.29
C LYS A 379 18.26 -10.99 -23.06
N SER A 380 17.44 -12.00 -22.83
CA SER A 380 17.40 -13.28 -23.55
C SER A 380 16.90 -13.18 -24.99
N GLY A 381 16.51 -11.99 -25.45
CA GLY A 381 16.07 -11.74 -26.84
C GLY A 381 14.59 -11.96 -27.09
N ILE A 382 13.75 -12.15 -26.05
CA ILE A 382 12.31 -12.27 -26.22
C ILE A 382 11.71 -10.90 -26.56
N ASP A 383 10.84 -10.85 -27.58
CA ASP A 383 10.13 -9.64 -27.99
C ASP A 383 9.35 -9.01 -26.83
N ILE A 384 9.53 -7.70 -26.64
CA ILE A 384 8.87 -6.90 -25.61
C ILE A 384 7.34 -7.00 -25.65
N ARG A 385 6.74 -7.21 -26.82
CA ARG A 385 5.29 -7.43 -26.97
C ARG A 385 4.86 -8.75 -26.34
N LYS A 386 5.64 -9.82 -26.52
CA LYS A 386 5.40 -11.13 -25.87
C LYS A 386 5.58 -11.05 -24.36
N ILE A 387 6.60 -10.32 -23.89
CA ILE A 387 6.80 -10.06 -22.45
C ILE A 387 5.61 -9.27 -21.86
N GLN A 388 5.08 -8.30 -22.60
CA GLN A 388 3.90 -7.54 -22.18
C GLN A 388 2.64 -8.40 -22.09
N GLU A 389 2.45 -9.37 -22.98
CA GLU A 389 1.37 -10.36 -22.91
C GLU A 389 1.49 -11.24 -21.66
N LEU A 390 2.67 -11.83 -21.40
CA LEU A 390 2.95 -12.64 -20.20
C LEU A 390 2.70 -11.88 -18.89
N LEU A 391 3.03 -10.59 -18.86
CA LEU A 391 2.88 -9.74 -17.68
C LEU A 391 1.49 -9.08 -17.56
N GLY A 392 0.64 -9.22 -18.59
CA GLY A 392 -0.76 -8.77 -18.61
C GLY A 392 -0.96 -7.29 -18.92
N HIS A 393 -0.16 -6.69 -19.81
CA HIS A 393 -0.27 -5.28 -20.21
C HIS A 393 -1.18 -5.09 -21.44
N LYS A 394 -2.46 -4.83 -21.17
CA LYS A 394 -3.45 -4.04 -21.94
C LYS A 394 -3.29 -4.00 -23.50
N ASN A 395 -3.42 -5.15 -24.15
CA ASN A 395 -4.32 -5.41 -25.29
C ASN A 395 -4.25 -6.91 -25.60
N LEU A 396 -5.41 -7.57 -25.67
CA LEU A 396 -5.54 -8.99 -26.00
C LEU A 396 -5.99 -9.07 -27.46
N SER A 397 -5.19 -9.68 -28.33
CA SER A 397 -5.72 -10.30 -29.55
C SER A 397 -4.92 -11.48 -30.08
N THR A 398 -3.79 -11.90 -29.47
CA THR A 398 -2.92 -12.92 -30.09
C THR A 398 -2.22 -13.87 -29.12
N THR A 399 -2.76 -14.12 -27.92
CA THR A 399 -2.14 -15.07 -26.95
C THR A 399 -2.21 -16.55 -27.37
N GLN A 400 -2.75 -16.87 -28.56
CA GLN A 400 -2.71 -18.23 -29.14
C GLN A 400 -1.39 -18.53 -29.89
N SER A 401 -0.54 -17.52 -30.14
CA SER A 401 0.78 -17.75 -30.74
C SER A 401 1.84 -18.10 -29.67
N TYR A 402 1.64 -19.21 -28.97
CA TYR A 402 2.71 -19.86 -28.20
C TYR A 402 3.03 -21.20 -28.89
N THR A 403 3.98 -21.16 -29.81
CA THR A 403 4.49 -22.35 -30.47
C THR A 403 5.55 -23.04 -29.61
N LYS A 404 5.59 -24.37 -29.74
CA LYS A 404 6.44 -25.35 -29.05
C LYS A 404 7.90 -24.92 -28.81
N LEU A 405 8.48 -24.15 -29.74
CA LEU A 405 9.87 -23.66 -29.70
C LEU A 405 10.19 -22.75 -28.50
N GLU A 406 9.21 -22.03 -27.95
CA GLU A 406 9.43 -21.07 -26.85
C GLU A 406 9.27 -21.69 -25.46
N ASN A 407 8.46 -22.74 -25.32
CA ASN A 407 8.43 -23.58 -24.11
C ASN A 407 9.78 -24.27 -23.93
N ASP A 408 10.40 -24.71 -25.02
CA ASP A 408 11.73 -25.31 -25.00
C ASP A 408 12.82 -24.30 -24.59
N TYR A 409 12.67 -23.00 -24.87
CA TYR A 409 13.62 -21.97 -24.44
C TYR A 409 13.47 -21.61 -22.96
N LEU A 410 12.24 -21.35 -22.49
CA LEU A 410 11.98 -21.09 -21.06
C LEU A 410 12.38 -22.30 -20.20
N LYS A 411 12.14 -23.51 -20.71
CA LYS A 411 12.57 -24.77 -20.08
C LYS A 411 14.09 -24.93 -20.17
N LYS A 412 14.73 -24.75 -21.34
CA LYS A 412 16.21 -24.85 -21.48
C LYS A 412 16.98 -23.82 -20.67
N GLU A 413 16.57 -22.56 -20.65
CA GLU A 413 17.26 -21.55 -19.83
C GLU A 413 17.06 -21.85 -18.35
N PHE A 414 15.83 -22.16 -17.92
CA PHE A 414 15.61 -22.51 -16.51
C PHE A 414 16.31 -23.83 -16.08
N ASP A 415 16.40 -24.81 -16.98
CA ASP A 415 17.12 -26.08 -16.80
C ASP A 415 18.65 -25.91 -16.82
N LYS A 416 19.20 -25.03 -17.67
CA LYS A 416 20.61 -24.61 -17.61
C LYS A 416 20.96 -23.90 -16.30
N LEU A 417 20.01 -23.15 -15.74
CA LEU A 417 20.16 -22.39 -14.50
C LEU A 417 19.95 -23.26 -13.24
N HIS A 418 19.34 -24.44 -13.37
CA HIS A 418 19.14 -25.41 -12.29
C HIS A 418 19.48 -26.85 -12.74
N PRO A 419 20.75 -27.12 -13.16
CA PRO A 419 21.13 -28.44 -13.62
C PRO A 419 20.97 -29.43 -12.45
N HIS A 420 20.23 -30.52 -12.70
CA HIS A 420 19.80 -31.54 -11.73
C HIS A 420 18.62 -31.15 -10.83
N SER A 421 17.43 -31.00 -11.44
CA SER A 421 16.14 -30.99 -10.73
C SER A 421 15.36 -32.26 -10.98
#